data_AF-A0A9X7T9J5-F1
#
_entry.id   AF-A0A9X7T9J5-F1
#
_cell.length_a   1.000
_cell.length_b   1.000
_cell.length_c   1.000
_cell.angle_alpha   90.00
_cell.angle_beta   90.00
_cell.angle_gamma   90.00
#
_symmetry.space_group_name_H-M   'P 1'
#
loop_
_entity.id
_entity.type
_entity.pdbx_description
1 polymer ?
#
loop_
_entity_poly.entity_id
_entity_poly.type
_entity_poly.pdbx_seq_one_letter_code
_entity_poly.pdbx_strand_id
1 'polypeptide(L)'
;MPQYPRTEQETTLVFDRESNEWTAYSCVPTHVRRIIDIAPVYTVLDRAESGDALAVRATLTAKQVRMVTEPQRRELTDEQRAEIAARLRPKRPSE
;
A
#
# COMPACT_ATOMS: atom_id res chain seq x y z
N MET A 1 7.96 6.99 -13.87
CA MET A 1 7.90 7.77 -12.62
C MET A 1 9.13 7.42 -11.81
N PRO A 2 9.91 8.41 -11.36
CA PRO A 2 11.07 8.13 -10.51
C PRO A 2 10.58 7.43 -9.25
N GLN A 3 11.18 6.29 -8.96
CA GLN A 3 10.92 5.47 -7.78
C GLN A 3 12.27 4.96 -7.31
N TYR A 4 12.40 4.72 -6.02
CA TYR A 4 13.55 4.03 -5.47
C TYR A 4 13.81 2.72 -6.24
N PRO A 5 15.07 2.36 -6.52
CA PRO A 5 15.42 1.04 -7.02
C PRO A 5 14.78 -0.05 -6.16
N ARG A 6 14.34 -1.16 -6.76
CA ARG A 6 13.69 -2.26 -6.00
C ARG A 6 14.54 -2.79 -4.85
N THR A 7 15.86 -2.72 -4.98
CA THR A 7 16.83 -3.13 -3.95
C THR A 7 16.85 -2.22 -2.73
N GLU A 8 16.38 -0.98 -2.87
CA GLU A 8 16.31 0.02 -1.79
C GLU A 8 14.89 0.17 -1.24
N GLN A 9 13.90 -0.42 -1.91
CA GLN A 9 12.52 -0.37 -1.48
C GLN A 9 12.29 -1.25 -0.26
N GLU A 10 11.80 -0.64 0.82
CA GLU A 10 11.49 -1.34 2.06
C GLU A 10 10.20 -0.84 2.70
N THR A 11 9.70 -1.64 3.65
CA THR A 11 8.59 -1.26 4.52
C THR A 11 8.86 -1.81 5.90
N THR A 12 8.77 -0.94 6.90
CA THR A 12 8.99 -1.30 8.29
C THR A 12 7.76 -0.96 9.13
N LEU A 13 7.45 -1.84 10.07
CA LEU A 13 6.37 -1.68 11.04
C LEU A 13 6.97 -1.93 12.42
N VAL A 14 6.96 -0.90 13.27
CA VAL A 14 7.49 -0.97 14.63
C VAL A 14 6.33 -0.79 15.59
N PHE A 15 6.12 -1.76 16.48
CA PHE A 15 5.11 -1.66 17.52
C PHE A 15 5.71 -1.07 18.80
N ASP A 16 5.07 -0.03 19.32
CA ASP A 16 5.35 0.54 20.62
C ASP A 16 4.35 0.01 21.65
N ARG A 17 4.86 -0.64 22.70
CA ARG A 17 4.01 -1.26 23.73
C ARG A 17 3.46 -0.25 24.74
N GLU A 18 4.15 0.86 24.96
CA GLU A 18 3.74 1.89 25.90
C GLU A 18 2.52 2.65 25.36
N SER A 19 2.59 3.09 24.10
CA SER A 19 1.47 3.79 23.45
C SER A 19 0.43 2.86 22.83
N ASN A 20 0.75 1.57 22.63
CA ASN A 20 -0.05 0.62 21.83
C ASN A 20 -0.28 1.05 20.39
N GLU A 21 0.69 1.74 19.80
CA GLU A 21 0.65 2.23 18.43
C GLU A 21 1.74 1.56 17.57
N TRP A 22 1.52 1.59 16.26
CA TRP A 22 2.46 1.12 15.26
C TRP A 22 3.01 2.31 14.50
N THR A 23 4.33 2.41 14.41
CA THR A 23 4.98 3.32 13.47
C THR A 23 5.23 2.58 12.17
N ALA A 24 4.63 3.05 11.09
CA ALA A 24 4.83 2.54 9.74
C ALA A 24 5.75 3.47 8.95
N TYR A 25 6.72 2.88 8.25
CA TYR A 25 7.48 3.56 7.20
C TYR A 25 7.45 2.73 5.92
N SER A 26 7.37 3.40 4.78
CA SER A 26 7.49 2.73 3.49
C SER A 26 7.95 3.65 2.39
N CYS A 27 8.78 3.13 1.50
CA CYS A 27 9.06 3.66 0.16
C CYS A 27 8.63 2.69 -0.96
N VAL A 28 7.89 1.63 -0.61
CA VAL A 28 7.30 0.68 -1.57
C VAL A 28 6.02 1.29 -2.14
N PRO A 29 5.89 1.51 -3.46
CA PRO A 29 4.78 2.30 -4.04
C PRO A 29 3.37 1.81 -3.69
N THR A 30 3.16 0.48 -3.66
CA THR A 30 1.86 -0.11 -3.30
C THR A 30 1.53 0.08 -1.83
N HIS A 31 2.53 0.03 -0.95
CA HIS A 31 2.36 0.22 0.48
C HIS A 31 2.20 1.69 0.84
N VAL A 32 2.93 2.60 0.19
CA VAL A 32 2.77 4.06 0.33
C VAL A 32 1.32 4.46 0.08
N ARG A 33 0.74 4.04 -1.06
CA ARG A 33 -0.67 4.29 -1.37
C ARG A 33 -1.59 3.74 -0.28
N ARG A 34 -1.36 2.49 0.13
CA ARG A 34 -2.18 1.83 1.15
C ARG A 34 -2.10 2.53 2.51
N ILE A 35 -0.91 2.97 2.93
CA ILE A 35 -0.70 3.67 4.19
C ILE A 35 -1.43 5.01 4.17
N ILE A 36 -1.32 5.78 3.08
CA ILE A 36 -2.06 7.05 2.91
C ILE A 36 -3.57 6.81 3.03
N ASP A 37 -4.09 5.74 2.43
CA ASP A 37 -5.53 5.44 2.46
C ASP A 37 -6.04 5.07 3.85
N ILE A 38 -5.24 4.35 4.65
CA ILE A 38 -5.68 3.84 5.95
C ILE A 38 -5.30 4.74 7.12
N ALA A 39 -4.22 5.53 7.01
CA ALA A 39 -3.67 6.30 8.12
C ALA A 39 -4.24 7.73 8.13
N PRO A 40 -4.98 8.14 9.17
CA PRO A 40 -5.50 9.50 9.27
C PRO A 40 -4.39 10.55 9.47
N VAL A 41 -3.27 10.14 10.05
CA VAL A 41 -2.09 10.99 10.27
C VAL A 41 -0.88 10.32 9.67
N TYR A 42 -0.30 10.95 8.65
CA TYR A 42 0.94 10.53 8.02
C TYR A 42 1.77 11.76 7.64
N THR A 43 3.08 11.54 7.51
CA THR A 43 4.05 12.51 7.03
C THR A 43 4.65 11.98 5.74
N VAL A 44 4.66 12.81 4.69
CA VAL A 44 5.40 12.51 3.46
C VAL A 44 6.85 12.90 3.68
N LEU A 45 7.75 11.94 3.53
CA LEU A 45 9.19 12.12 3.73
C LEU A 45 9.89 12.51 2.42
N ASP A 46 9.36 12.07 1.29
CA ASP A 46 9.92 12.35 -0.03
C ASP A 46 8.83 12.37 -1.11
N ARG A 47 9.04 13.14 -2.17
CA ARG A 47 8.11 13.34 -3.29
C ARG A 47 8.82 13.24 -4.63
N ALA A 48 8.12 12.68 -5.61
CA ALA A 48 8.51 12.80 -7.00
C ALA A 48 8.35 14.24 -7.47
N GLU A 49 8.99 14.58 -8.60
CA GLU A 49 8.77 15.87 -9.27
C GLU A 49 7.30 16.11 -9.64
N SER A 50 6.51 15.04 -9.84
CA SER A 50 5.06 15.11 -10.06
C SER A 50 4.26 15.51 -8.81
N GLY A 51 4.89 15.56 -7.63
CA GLY A 51 4.24 15.80 -6.33
C GLY A 51 3.76 14.54 -5.61
N ASP A 52 3.80 13.38 -6.27
CA ASP A 52 3.42 12.09 -5.70
C ASP A 52 4.35 11.70 -4.54
N ALA A 53 3.78 11.16 -3.45
CA ALA A 53 4.58 10.69 -2.32
C ALA A 53 5.42 9.46 -2.71
N LEU A 54 6.72 9.53 -2.47
CA LEU A 54 7.66 8.42 -2.69
C LEU A 54 7.96 7.65 -1.41
N ALA A 55 8.00 8.35 -0.27
CA ALA A 55 8.18 7.74 1.04
C ALA A 55 7.27 8.38 2.07
N VAL A 56 6.73 7.58 2.98
CA VAL A 56 5.82 8.04 4.03
C VAL A 56 6.17 7.43 5.38
N ARG A 57 5.85 8.16 6.44
CA ARG A 57 5.78 7.66 7.82
C ARG A 57 4.40 7.92 8.38
N ALA A 58 3.83 6.96 9.10
CA ALA A 58 2.49 7.09 9.66
C ALA A 58 2.38 6.38 11.02
N THR A 59 1.42 6.83 11.81
CA THR A 59 0.99 6.13 13.03
C THR A 59 -0.25 5.30 12.70
N LEU A 60 -0.20 4.02 13.03
CA LEU A 60 -1.29 3.06 12.85
C LEU A 60 -1.73 2.52 14.20
N THR A 61 -3.02 2.29 14.34
CA THR A 61 -3.65 1.63 15.49
C THR A 61 -3.66 0.12 15.31
N ALA A 62 -3.93 -0.62 16.40
CA ALA A 62 -4.10 -2.07 16.37
C ALA A 62 -5.19 -2.58 15.39
N LYS A 63 -6.13 -1.72 14.96
CA LYS A 63 -7.17 -2.10 13.98
C LYS A 63 -6.66 -2.08 12.53
N GLN A 64 -5.53 -1.41 12.26
CA GLN A 64 -4.96 -1.27 10.92
C GLN A 64 -3.85 -2.28 10.62
N VAL A 65 -3.30 -2.93 11.65
CA VAL A 65 -2.24 -3.94 11.53
C VAL A 65 -2.74 -5.28 12.02
N ARG A 66 -2.59 -6.32 11.19
CA ARG A 66 -2.96 -7.70 11.54
C ARG A 66 -1.82 -8.64 11.19
N MET A 67 -1.40 -9.45 12.16
CA MET A 67 -0.55 -10.61 11.90
C MET A 67 -1.43 -11.77 11.44
N VAL A 68 -1.11 -12.38 10.30
CA VAL A 68 -1.83 -13.54 9.75
C VAL A 68 -0.84 -14.67 9.51
N THR A 69 -1.17 -15.88 9.97
CA THR A 69 -0.33 -17.08 9.79
C THR A 69 -0.30 -17.52 8.34
N GLU A 70 -1.43 -17.42 7.64
CA GLU A 70 -1.54 -17.67 6.20
C GLU A 70 -2.30 -16.53 5.54
N PRO A 71 -1.93 -16.12 4.31
CA PRO A 71 -2.74 -15.20 3.52
C PRO A 71 -4.10 -15.84 3.29
N GLN A 72 -5.16 -15.30 3.90
CA GLN A 72 -6.51 -15.71 3.57
C GLN A 72 -6.74 -15.39 2.09
N ARG A 73 -6.73 -16.42 1.23
CA ARG A 73 -7.14 -16.29 -0.16
C ARG A 73 -8.62 -15.92 -0.13
N ARG A 74 -8.94 -14.70 -0.58
CA ARG A 74 -10.33 -14.37 -0.88
C ARG A 74 -10.79 -15.31 -1.98
N GLU A 75 -11.79 -16.14 -1.69
CA GLU A 75 -12.52 -16.85 -2.73
C GLU A 75 -13.31 -15.81 -3.51
N LEU A 76 -12.76 -15.42 -4.67
CA LEU A 76 -13.47 -14.54 -5.60
C LEU A 76 -14.66 -15.31 -6.14
N THR A 77 -15.85 -14.72 -6.11
CA THR A 77 -16.99 -15.27 -6.84
C THR A 77 -16.71 -15.20 -8.34
N ASP A 78 -17.40 -16.02 -9.13
CA ASP A 78 -17.19 -16.03 -10.58
C ASP A 78 -17.58 -14.69 -11.24
N GLU A 79 -18.57 -14.00 -10.67
CA GLU A 79 -18.93 -12.62 -11.05
C GLU A 79 -17.78 -11.64 -10.81
N GLN A 80 -17.12 -11.70 -9.64
CA GLN A 80 -15.97 -10.85 -9.33
C GLN A 80 -14.77 -11.15 -10.24
N ARG A 81 -14.55 -12.43 -10.58
CA ARG A 81 -13.52 -12.82 -11.55
C ARG A 81 -13.80 -12.26 -12.94
N ALA A 82 -15.06 -12.34 -13.40
CA ALA A 82 -15.48 -11.82 -14.69
C ALA A 82 -15.33 -10.30 -14.79
N GLU A 83 -15.66 -9.56 -13.72
CA GLU A 83 -15.52 -8.11 -13.67
C GLU A 83 -14.05 -7.66 -13.74
N ILE A 84 -13.16 -8.34 -13.01
CA ILE A 84 -11.71 -8.08 -13.05
C ILE A 84 -11.16 -8.36 -14.46
N ALA A 85 -11.57 -9.46 -15.09
CA ALA A 85 -11.18 -9.80 -16.45
C ALA A 85 -11.66 -8.76 -17.47
N ALA A 86 -12.87 -8.21 -17.29
CA ALA A 86 -13.39 -7.14 -18.14
C ALA A 86 -12.58 -5.84 -18.01
N ARG A 87 -12.13 -5.49 -16.80
CA ARG A 87 -11.29 -4.29 -16.54
C ARG A 87 -9.87 -4.43 -17.08
N LEU A 88 -9.32 -5.64 -17.10
CA LEU A 88 -7.98 -5.94 -17.63
C LEU A 88 -7.94 -6.10 -19.15
N ARG A 89 -9.10 -6.18 -19.81
CA ARG A 89 -9.16 -6.34 -21.27
C ARG A 89 -8.64 -5.04 -21.91
N PRO A 90 -7.52 -5.08 -22.66
CA PRO A 90 -7.04 -3.89 -23.32
C PRO A 90 -8.11 -3.41 -24.31
N LYS A 91 -8.46 -2.11 -24.26
CA LYS A 91 -9.18 -1.46 -25.36
C LYS A 91 -8.27 -1.61 -26.59
N ARG A 92 -8.62 -2.56 -27.46
CA ARG A 92 -8.00 -2.66 -28.79
C ARG A 92 -8.10 -1.28 -29.44
N PRO A 93 -7.02 -0.73 -30.03
CA PRO A 93 -7.13 0.52 -30.77
C PRO A 93 -8.21 0.33 -31.83
N SER A 94 -9.18 1.24 -31.86
CA SER A 94 -10.04 1.42 -33.02
C SER A 94 -9.16 1.77 -34.21
N GLU A 95 -9.38 1.08 -35.34
CA GLU A 95 -8.80 1.34 -36.66
C GLU A 95 -8.71 2.83 -37.03
#